data_AF-A0A966NGY1-F1
#
_entry.id   AF-A0A966NGY1-F1
#
_cell.length_a   1.000
_cell.length_b   1.000
_cell.length_c   1.000
_cell.angle_alpha   90.00
_cell.angle_beta   90.00
_cell.angle_gamma   90.00
#
_symmetry.space_group_name_H-M   'P 1'
#
loop_
_entity.id
_entity.type
_entity.pdbx_description
1 polymer ?
#
loop_
_entity_poly.entity_id
_entity_poly.type
_entity_poly.pdbx_seq_one_letter_code
_entity_poly.pdbx_strand_id
1 'polypeptide(L)' 'MNIYGIEHVQLAMPKGREAEAIAFYEGVLGLTNLPKPEHLAIRGGCWFESGAVKVHLGVSE' A
#
# COMPACT_ATOMS: atom_id res chain seq x y z
N MET A 1 23.50 6.37 -15.16
CA MET A 1 22.22 6.34 -14.41
C MET A 1 21.85 4.87 -14.28
N ASN A 2 21.92 4.30 -13.07
CA ASN A 2 21.70 2.87 -12.87
C ASN A 2 20.34 2.67 -12.20
N ILE A 3 19.57 1.71 -12.70
CA ILE A 3 18.29 1.28 -12.13
C ILE A 3 18.55 -0.05 -11.42
N TYR A 4 18.27 -0.11 -10.11
CA TYR A 4 18.52 -1.29 -9.28
C TYR A 4 17.31 -2.20 -9.14
N GLY A 5 16.10 -1.67 -9.37
CA GLY A 5 14.85 -2.41 -9.26
C GLY A 5 13.68 -1.49 -8.98
N ILE A 6 12.51 -2.11 -8.81
CA ILE A 6 11.29 -1.45 -8.35
C ILE A 6 11.34 -1.41 -6.83
N GLU A 7 11.27 -0.23 -6.24
CA GLU A 7 11.21 -0.08 -4.79
C GLU A 7 9.81 -0.38 -4.26
N HIS A 8 8.77 0.08 -4.97
CA HIS A 8 7.38 -0.25 -4.71
C HIS A 8 6.52 -0.07 -5.97
N VAL A 9 5.32 -0.63 -5.95
CA VAL A 9 4.25 -0.28 -6.90
C VAL A 9 3.21 0.58 -6.20
N GLN A 10 2.73 1.63 -6.87
CA GLN A 10 1.63 2.45 -6.39
C GLN A 10 0.37 2.17 -7.22
N LEU A 11 -0.70 1.78 -6.54
CA LEU A 11 -2.01 1.52 -7.14
C LEU A 11 -3.04 2.51 -6.62
N ALA A 12 -3.98 2.88 -7.48
CA ALA A 12 -5.15 3.66 -7.08
C ALA A 12 -6.16 2.76 -6.37
N MET A 13 -6.86 3.31 -5.37
CA MET A 13 -7.98 2.65 -4.71
C MET A 13 -9.10 3.66 -4.41
N PRO A 14 -10.37 3.22 -4.30
CA PRO A 14 -11.45 4.11 -3.88
C PRO A 14 -11.31 4.54 -2.42
N LYS A 15 -11.79 5.75 -2.12
CA LYS A 15 -11.85 6.27 -0.74
C LYS A 15 -12.75 5.39 0.14
N GLY A 16 -12.31 5.12 1.38
CA GLY A 16 -13.10 4.40 2.38
C GLY A 16 -13.10 2.88 2.24
N ARG A 17 -12.24 2.32 1.37
CA ARG A 17 -12.11 0.87 1.14
C ARG A 17 -10.86 0.26 1.81
N GLU A 18 -10.26 0.97 2.77
CA GLU A 18 -9.05 0.54 3.47
C GLU A 18 -9.23 -0.81 4.19
N ALA A 19 -10.39 -1.03 4.82
CA ALA A 19 -10.69 -2.30 5.48
C ALA A 19 -10.69 -3.49 4.50
N GLU A 20 -11.17 -3.29 3.27
CA GLU A 20 -11.16 -4.33 2.25
C GLU A 20 -9.78 -4.54 1.64
N ALA A 21 -9.03 -3.45 1.47
CA ALA A 21 -7.62 -3.55 1.10
C ALA A 21 -6.84 -4.37 2.12
N ILE A 22 -7.03 -4.12 3.42
CA ILE A 22 -6.41 -4.92 4.49
C ILE A 22 -6.87 -6.38 4.41
N ALA A 23 -8.18 -6.63 4.30
CA ALA A 23 -8.69 -8.00 4.20
C ALA A 23 -8.09 -8.80 3.03
N PHE A 24 -7.84 -8.14 1.90
CA PHE A 24 -7.24 -8.77 0.73
C PHE A 24 -5.71 -8.87 0.82
N TYR A 25 -5.01 -7.73 0.93
CA TYR A 25 -3.55 -7.71 0.86
C TYR A 25 -2.89 -8.34 2.09
N GLU A 26 -3.46 -8.16 3.28
CA GLU A 26 -2.96 -8.83 4.50
C GLU A 26 -3.59 -10.21 4.65
N GLY A 27 -4.92 -10.30 4.60
CA GLY A 27 -5.62 -11.56 4.90
C GLY A 27 -5.46 -12.65 3.84
N VAL A 28 -5.48 -12.30 2.55
CA VAL A 28 -5.42 -13.27 1.45
C VAL A 28 -3.99 -13.39 0.90
N LEU A 29 -3.31 -12.27 0.67
CA LEU A 29 -1.96 -12.28 0.08
C LEU A 29 -0.85 -12.41 1.14
N GLY A 30 -1.15 -12.23 2.42
CA GLY A 30 -0.17 -12.36 3.50
C GLY A 30 0.87 -11.24 3.54
N LEU A 31 0.57 -10.06 2.99
CA LEU A 31 1.44 -8.89 3.10
C LEU A 31 1.21 -8.17 4.43
N THR A 32 2.27 -7.75 5.09
CA THR A 32 2.16 -7.01 6.35
C THR A 32 1.64 -5.60 6.09
N ASN A 33 0.53 -5.21 6.72
CA ASN A 33 0.07 -3.83 6.69
C ASN A 33 1.00 -2.93 7.53
N LEU A 34 1.40 -1.80 6.96
CA LEU A 34 2.28 -0.83 7.60
C LEU A 34 1.56 0.50 7.82
N PRO A 35 1.84 1.18 8.96
CA PRO A 35 1.37 2.54 9.16
C PRO A 35 2.01 3.48 8.14
N LYS A 36 1.19 4.35 7.55
CA LYS A 36 1.69 5.42 6.68
C LYS A 36 2.42 6.49 7.53
N PRO A 37 3.44 7.17 6.98
CA PRO A 37 3.99 8.37 7.59
C PRO A 37 2.89 9.40 7.90
N GLU A 38 2.98 10.08 9.04
CA GLU A 38 1.91 10.97 9.55
C GLU A 38 1.43 11.99 8.51
N HIS A 39 2.35 12.62 7.78
CA HIS A 39 2.04 13.60 6.74
C HIS A 39 1.27 13.04 5.52
N LEU A 40 1.26 11.71 5.34
CA LEU A 40 0.52 11.00 4.29
C LEU A 40 -0.74 10.30 4.80
N ALA A 41 -0.85 10.08 6.12
CA ALA A 41 -2.00 9.41 6.72
C ALA A 41 -3.32 10.16 6.46
N ILE A 42 -3.26 11.50 6.41
CA ILE A 42 -4.42 12.37 6.10
C ILE A 42 -5.05 12.09 4.73
N ARG A 43 -4.34 11.40 3.81
CA ARG A 43 -4.79 11.12 2.44
C ARG A 43 -5.55 9.79 2.31
N GLY A 44 -5.68 9.01 3.39
CA GLY A 44 -6.26 7.65 3.34
C GLY A 44 -5.37 6.63 2.62
N GLY A 45 -5.87 5.42 2.40
CA GLY A 45 -5.15 4.31 1.75
C GLY A 45 -4.23 3.50 2.68
N CYS A 46 -3.52 2.52 2.11
CA CYS A 46 -2.79 1.50 2.87
C CYS A 46 -1.43 1.17 2.25
N TRP A 47 -0.43 0.86 3.08
CA TRP A 47 0.87 0.35 2.64
C TRP A 47 1.03 -1.09 3.10
N PHE A 48 1.63 -1.92 2.24
CA PHE A 48 1.84 -3.34 2.50
C PHE A 48 3.24 -3.76 2.07
N GLU A 49 3.88 -4.66 2.81
CA GLU A 49 5.16 -5.23 2.43
C GLU A 49 5.32 -6.71 2.78
N SER A 50 6.16 -7.40 2.00
CA SER A 50 6.70 -8.73 2.31
C SER A 50 8.03 -8.92 1.60
N GLY A 51 9.14 -8.85 2.35
CA GLY A 51 10.49 -8.91 1.79
C GLY A 51 10.74 -7.79 0.78
N ALA A 52 10.96 -8.16 -0.49
CA ALA A 52 11.19 -7.20 -1.57
C ALA A 52 9.90 -6.65 -2.20
N VAL A 53 8.72 -7.20 -1.85
CA VAL A 53 7.44 -6.75 -2.40
C VAL A 53 6.90 -5.61 -1.55
N LYS A 54 6.64 -4.46 -2.17
CA LYS A 54 5.98 -3.32 -1.54
C LYS A 54 4.85 -2.79 -2.41
N VAL A 55 3.66 -2.68 -1.82
CA VAL A 55 2.44 -2.21 -2.49
C VAL A 55 1.86 -1.03 -1.71
N HIS A 56 1.77 0.12 -2.36
CA HIS A 56 1.16 1.32 -1.80
C HIS A 56 -0.17 1.58 -2.50
N LEU A 57 -1.25 1.63 -1.74
CA LEU A 57 -2.55 2.02 -2.23
C LEU A 57 -2.81 3.50 -1.89
N GLY A 58 -2.93 4.31 -2.93
CA GLY A 58 -3.30 5.72 -2.82
C GLY A 58 -4.78 5.90 -3.14
N VAL A 59 -5.49 6.66 -2.32
CA VAL A 59 -6.89 7.03 -2.60
C VAL A 59 -6.95 7.94 -3.83
N SER A 60 -7.80 7.58 -4.80
CA SER A 60 -8.17 8.44 -5.94
C SER A 60 -9.70 8.57 -6.03
N GLU A 61 -10.15 9.58 -6.78
CA GLU A 61 -11.57 9.76 -7.17
C GLU A 61 -12.01 8.72 -8.20
#